data_AF-A0A6A5GUD1-F1
#
_entry.id   AF-A0A6A5GUD1-F1
#
_cell.length_a   1.000
_cell.length_b   1.000
_cell.length_c   1.000
_cell.angle_alpha   90.00
_cell.angle_beta   90.00
_cell.angle_gamma   90.00
#
_symmetry.space_group_name_H-M   'P 1'
#
loop_
_entity.id
_entity.type
_entity.pdbx_description
1 polymer ?
#
loop_
_entity_poly.entity_id
_entity_poly.type
_entity_poly.pdbx_seq_one_letter_code
_entity_poly.pdbx_strand_id
1 'polypeptide(L)'
;MRFARSGLSEKLEAALRFSPDDIVLSFLHSSVLSGRDVLKLSKSRNIGIYFTIVSLVRLSEKVPDDASIGELNGKYKNDVLVCNATFSRVLNPLGIWKITGANFFLQN
;
A
#
# COMPACT_ATOMS: atom_id res chain seq x y z
N MET A 1 -16.74 0.78 12.91
CA MET A 1 -16.03 2.00 12.44
C MET A 1 -15.60 2.96 13.55
N ARG A 2 -16.36 3.18 14.64
CA ARG A 2 -16.01 4.17 15.68
C ARG A 2 -14.74 3.88 16.51
N PHE A 3 -14.37 2.60 16.71
CA PHE A 3 -13.15 2.24 17.46
C PHE A 3 -11.84 2.44 16.69
N ALA A 4 -11.87 2.45 15.35
CA ALA A 4 -10.66 2.67 14.54
C ALA A 4 -10.19 4.13 14.54
N ARG A 5 -11.02 5.05 15.08
CA ARG A 5 -10.76 6.50 15.12
C ARG A 5 -10.23 7.00 16.46
N SER A 6 -10.21 6.17 17.51
CA SER A 6 -9.76 6.61 18.83
C SER A 6 -8.24 6.79 18.85
N GLY A 7 -7.78 8.02 19.03
CA GLY A 7 -6.34 8.37 19.09
C GLY A 7 -5.80 9.03 17.81
N LEU A 8 -6.63 9.23 16.79
CA LEU A 8 -6.27 9.98 15.60
C LEU A 8 -6.33 11.49 15.90
N SER A 9 -5.29 12.23 15.51
CA SER A 9 -5.33 13.70 15.60
C SER A 9 -6.35 14.26 14.58
N GLU A 10 -6.97 15.41 14.89
CA GLU A 10 -7.93 16.06 13.97
C GLU A 10 -7.35 16.29 12.58
N LYS A 11 -6.04 16.59 12.51
CA LYS A 11 -5.30 16.73 11.25
C LYS A 11 -5.29 15.42 10.44
N LEU A 12 -5.11 14.28 11.10
CA LEU A 12 -5.10 12.98 10.43
C LEU A 12 -6.52 12.57 10.03
N GLU A 13 -7.54 12.86 10.85
CA GLU A 13 -8.94 12.60 10.49
C GLU A 13 -9.41 13.43 9.28
N ALA A 14 -8.98 14.70 9.16
CA ALA A 14 -9.21 15.52 7.99
C ALA A 14 -8.49 14.99 6.74
N ALA A 15 -7.24 14.52 6.91
CA ALA A 15 -6.43 13.93 5.83
C ALA A 15 -6.92 12.53 5.38
N LEU A 16 -7.74 11.83 6.18
CA LEU A 16 -8.33 10.54 5.81
C LEU A 16 -9.45 10.64 4.75
N ARG A 17 -9.75 11.83 4.22
CA ARG A 17 -10.60 12.01 3.03
C ARG A 17 -9.77 11.78 1.76
N PHE A 18 -9.39 10.53 1.51
CA PHE A 18 -8.62 10.19 0.32
C PHE A 18 -9.45 10.31 -0.96
N SER A 19 -9.02 11.15 -1.90
CA SER A 19 -9.39 11.01 -3.31
C SER A 19 -8.38 10.07 -4.00
N PRO A 20 -8.78 9.22 -4.96
CA PRO A 20 -7.84 8.50 -5.81
C PRO A 20 -6.80 9.42 -6.48
N ASP A 21 -7.18 10.66 -6.74
CA ASP A 21 -6.31 11.70 -7.34
C ASP A 21 -5.20 12.18 -6.38
N ASP A 22 -5.26 11.84 -5.09
CA ASP A 22 -4.22 12.19 -4.14
C ASP A 22 -3.02 11.22 -4.18
N ILE A 23 -3.11 10.12 -4.93
CA ILE A 23 -2.01 9.16 -5.10
C ILE A 23 -1.07 9.65 -6.20
N VAL A 24 0.09 10.15 -5.80
CA VAL A 24 1.11 10.68 -6.73
C VAL A 24 1.91 9.54 -7.38
N LEU A 25 2.32 8.56 -6.58
CA LEU A 25 3.12 7.44 -7.05
C LEU A 25 2.69 6.16 -6.35
N SER A 26 2.59 5.06 -7.10
CA SER A 26 2.44 3.71 -6.53
C SER A 26 3.38 2.74 -7.23
N PHE A 27 4.04 1.89 -6.45
CA PHE A 27 4.92 0.87 -6.99
C PHE A 27 4.84 -0.44 -6.22
N LEU A 28 5.12 -1.53 -6.92
CA LEU A 28 5.24 -2.86 -6.34
C LEU A 28 6.57 -2.94 -5.57
N HIS A 29 6.50 -2.91 -4.25
CA HIS A 29 7.69 -2.93 -3.40
C HIS A 29 8.25 -4.34 -3.22
N SER A 30 7.37 -5.32 -3.05
CA SER A 30 7.78 -6.72 -2.94
C SER A 30 6.71 -7.65 -3.45
N SER A 31 7.12 -8.82 -3.95
CA SER A 31 6.23 -9.90 -4.31
C SER A 31 6.87 -11.25 -3.97
N VAL A 32 6.06 -12.18 -3.47
CA VAL A 32 6.48 -13.52 -3.08
C VAL A 32 5.40 -14.49 -3.53
N LEU A 33 5.83 -15.53 -4.25
CA LEU A 33 5.04 -16.73 -4.48
C LEU A 33 5.47 -17.77 -3.45
N SER A 34 4.52 -18.25 -2.65
CA SER A 34 4.77 -19.20 -1.57
C SER A 34 3.88 -20.42 -1.72
N GLY A 35 4.43 -21.59 -1.42
CA GLY A 35 3.74 -22.87 -1.55
C GLY A 35 4.73 -24.03 -1.56
N ARG A 36 4.22 -25.26 -1.58
CA ARG A 36 5.07 -26.44 -1.82
C ARG A 36 5.33 -26.60 -3.31
N ASP A 37 6.58 -26.88 -3.68
CA ASP A 37 7.02 -27.08 -5.07
C ASP A 37 6.51 -25.97 -6.00
N VAL A 38 6.75 -24.70 -5.66
CA VAL A 38 6.23 -23.51 -6.37
C VAL A 38 6.52 -23.53 -7.89
N LEU A 39 7.60 -24.20 -8.31
CA LEU A 39 7.99 -24.35 -9.72
C LEU A 39 7.20 -25.45 -10.47
N LYS A 40 6.49 -26.33 -9.77
CA LYS A 40 5.69 -27.44 -10.35
C LYS A 40 4.20 -27.08 -10.33
N LEU A 41 3.87 -25.96 -10.98
CA LEU A 41 2.52 -25.37 -11.08
C LEU A 41 1.45 -26.31 -11.67
N SER A 42 1.86 -27.39 -12.35
CA SER A 42 0.97 -28.34 -13.02
C SER A 42 0.16 -29.25 -12.09
N LYS A 43 0.41 -29.24 -10.77
CA LYS A 43 -0.33 -30.05 -9.80
C LYS A 43 -1.18 -29.18 -8.87
N SER A 44 -2.39 -29.63 -8.55
CA SER A 44 -3.25 -29.00 -7.54
C SER A 44 -2.54 -28.97 -6.18
N ARG A 45 -2.11 -27.79 -5.75
CA ARG A 45 -1.30 -27.54 -4.55
C ARG A 45 -1.61 -26.16 -4.00
N ASN A 46 -1.57 -26.02 -2.67
CA ASN A 46 -1.73 -24.75 -1.97
C ASN A 46 -0.58 -23.80 -2.31
N ILE A 47 -0.79 -22.96 -3.32
CA ILE A 47 0.12 -21.90 -3.75
C ILE A 47 -0.57 -20.57 -3.49
N GLY A 48 0.14 -19.64 -2.88
CA GLY A 48 -0.32 -18.27 -2.62
C GLY A 48 0.65 -17.26 -3.21
N ILE A 49 0.09 -16.13 -3.62
CA ILE A 49 0.86 -14.91 -3.90
C ILE A 49 0.66 -13.94 -2.76
N TYR A 50 1.73 -13.25 -2.41
CA TYR A 50 1.76 -12.13 -1.48
C TYR A 50 2.52 -11.01 -2.17
N PHE A 51 1.99 -9.79 -2.14
CA PHE A 51 2.74 -8.64 -2.61
C PHE A 51 2.37 -7.38 -1.86
N THR A 52 3.31 -6.45 -1.78
CA THR A 52 3.12 -5.16 -1.12
C THR A 52 3.22 -4.06 -2.16
N ILE A 53 2.19 -3.22 -2.21
CA ILE A 53 2.21 -1.95 -2.94
C ILE A 53 2.53 -0.85 -1.94
N VAL A 54 3.46 0.01 -2.33
CA VAL A 54 3.76 1.27 -1.63
C VAL A 54 3.17 2.39 -2.46
N SER A 55 2.34 3.22 -1.85
CA SER A 55 1.71 4.38 -2.44
C SER A 55 2.13 5.63 -1.68
N LEU A 56 2.55 6.67 -2.40
CA LEU A 56 2.84 7.99 -1.87
C LEU A 56 1.63 8.88 -2.13
N VAL A 57 0.99 9.32 -1.07
CA VAL A 57 -0.24 10.10 -1.08
C VAL A 57 0.06 11.53 -0.70
N ARG A 58 -0.33 12.49 -1.53
CA ARG A 58 -0.15 13.92 -1.24
C ARG A 58 -1.03 14.32 -0.05
N LEU A 59 -0.47 15.09 0.87
CA LEU A 59 -1.20 15.70 1.99
C LEU A 59 -1.44 17.20 1.79
N SER A 60 -0.91 17.76 0.70
CA SER A 60 -0.81 19.19 0.45
C SER A 60 -0.77 19.45 -1.05
N GLU A 61 -1.42 20.52 -1.51
CA GLU A 61 -1.41 20.97 -2.91
C GLU A 61 -0.03 21.45 -3.37
N LYS A 62 0.94 21.56 -2.46
CA LYS A 62 2.34 21.90 -2.79
C LYS A 62 3.06 20.78 -3.54
N VAL A 63 2.59 19.55 -3.41
CA VAL A 63 3.19 18.38 -4.06
C VAL A 63 2.61 18.29 -5.48
N PRO A 64 3.44 18.44 -6.53
CA PRO A 64 3.00 18.25 -7.91
C PRO A 64 2.54 16.81 -8.16
N ASP A 65 1.56 16.64 -9.04
CA ASP A 65 1.03 15.32 -9.39
C ASP A 65 2.05 14.45 -10.16
N ASP A 66 3.09 15.06 -10.75
CA ASP A 66 4.18 14.41 -11.49
C ASP A 66 5.50 14.36 -10.72
N ALA A 67 5.48 14.62 -9.41
CA ALA A 67 6.69 14.63 -8.58
C ALA A 67 7.42 13.27 -8.61
N SER A 68 8.74 13.32 -8.80
CA SER A 68 9.57 12.12 -8.81
C SER A 68 9.73 11.53 -7.41
N ILE A 69 10.06 10.24 -7.33
CA ILE A 69 10.32 9.57 -6.03
C ILE A 69 11.44 10.25 -5.22
N GLY A 70 12.44 10.83 -5.89
CA GLY A 70 13.52 11.59 -5.24
C GLY A 70 13.03 12.88 -4.61
N GLU A 71 12.13 13.61 -5.28
CA GLU A 71 11.51 14.82 -4.74
C GLU A 71 10.55 14.52 -3.60
N LEU A 72 9.75 13.45 -3.73
CA LEU A 72 8.84 12.99 -2.69
C LEU A 72 9.59 12.60 -1.41
N ASN A 73 10.71 11.88 -1.53
CA ASN A 73 11.54 11.49 -0.38
C ASN A 73 12.44 12.62 0.16
N GLY A 74 12.55 13.73 -0.57
CA GLY A 74 13.43 14.85 -0.24
C GLY A 74 12.64 16.11 0.10
N LYS A 75 12.37 16.92 -0.94
CA LYS A 75 11.71 18.23 -0.84
C LYS A 75 10.33 18.14 -0.19
N TYR A 76 9.56 17.11 -0.51
CA TYR A 76 8.15 16.97 -0.10
C TYR A 76 7.93 15.92 0.99
N LYS A 77 8.97 15.41 1.65
CA LYS A 77 8.86 14.28 2.59
C LYS A 77 7.82 14.50 3.70
N ASN A 78 7.67 15.75 4.17
CA ASN A 78 6.74 16.11 5.25
C ASN A 78 5.30 16.38 4.74
N ASP A 79 5.13 16.47 3.43
CA ASP A 79 3.87 16.77 2.73
C ASP A 79 3.29 15.52 2.05
N VAL A 80 3.86 14.34 2.32
CA VAL A 80 3.48 13.06 1.72
C VAL A 80 3.25 12.02 2.81
N LEU A 81 2.16 11.27 2.68
CA LEU A 81 1.87 10.07 3.47
C LEU A 81 2.27 8.84 2.66
N VAL A 82 3.04 7.95 3.26
CA VAL A 82 3.34 6.66 2.63
C VAL A 82 2.35 5.62 3.16
N CYS A 83 1.68 4.95 2.23
CA CYS A 83 0.76 3.86 2.47
C CYS A 83 1.33 2.56 1.93
N ASN A 84 1.49 1.55 2.78
CA ASN A 84 1.94 0.23 2.39
C ASN A 84 0.78 -0.75 2.57
N ALA A 85 0.27 -1.28 1.47
CA ALA A 85 -0.80 -2.27 1.47
C ALA A 85 -0.27 -3.62 0.96
N THR A 86 -0.37 -4.65 1.78
CA THR A 86 -0.03 -6.02 1.42
C THR A 86 -1.30 -6.77 1.01
N PHE A 87 -1.25 -7.35 -0.18
CA PHE A 87 -2.30 -8.18 -0.75
C PHE A 87 -1.85 -9.63 -0.76
N SER A 88 -2.80 -10.53 -0.55
CA SER A 88 -2.59 -11.96 -0.74
C SER A 88 -3.74 -12.61 -1.48
N ARG A 89 -3.42 -13.71 -2.17
CA ARG A 89 -4.41 -14.57 -2.80
C ARG A 89 -3.87 -15.98 -2.93
N VAL A 90 -4.71 -16.97 -2.65
CA VAL A 90 -4.41 -18.36 -3.02
C VAL A 90 -4.62 -18.50 -4.53
N LEU A 91 -3.61 -18.98 -5.25
CA LEU A 91 -3.65 -19.20 -6.69
C LEU A 91 -4.21 -20.58 -7.05
N ASN A 92 -4.03 -21.57 -6.17
CA ASN A 92 -4.51 -22.93 -6.39
C ASN A 92 -4.85 -23.61 -5.04
N PRO A 93 -6.11 -23.99 -4.77
CA PRO A 93 -7.30 -23.59 -5.52
C PRO A 93 -7.45 -22.05 -5.53
N LEU A 94 -8.07 -21.50 -6.57
CA LEU A 94 -8.18 -20.05 -6.74
C LEU A 94 -9.04 -19.43 -5.61
N GLY A 95 -8.40 -18.63 -4.77
CA GLY A 95 -9.05 -17.91 -3.68
C GLY A 95 -9.43 -16.48 -4.03
N ILE A 96 -9.99 -15.78 -3.04
CA ILE A 96 -10.28 -14.35 -3.08
C ILE A 96 -9.02 -13.52 -2.77
N TRP A 97 -8.98 -12.29 -3.29
CA TRP A 97 -8.00 -11.29 -2.85
C TRP A 97 -8.28 -10.86 -1.40
N LYS A 98 -7.22 -10.74 -0.61
CA LYS A 98 -7.28 -10.27 0.77
C LYS A 98 -6.22 -9.19 0.97
N ILE A 99 -6.58 -8.13 1.69
CA ILE A 99 -5.61 -7.19 2.25
C ILE A 99 -5.16 -7.78 3.58
N THR A 100 -3.89 -8.15 3.69
CA THR A 100 -3.33 -8.79 4.90
C THR A 100 -2.57 -7.82 5.79
N GLY A 101 -2.28 -6.62 5.29
CA GLY A 101 -1.68 -5.54 6.05
C GLY A 101 -1.88 -4.22 5.33
N ALA A 102 -2.10 -3.15 6.11
CA ALA A 102 -2.12 -1.79 5.63
C ALA A 102 -1.46 -0.92 6.71
N ASN A 103 -0.41 -0.20 6.34
CA ASN A 103 0.31 0.68 7.25
C ASN A 103 0.43 2.06 6.63
N PHE A 104 0.32 3.09 7.46
CA PHE A 104 0.42 4.49 7.07
C PHE A 104 1.51 5.15 7.91
N PHE A 105 2.43 5.84 7.26
CA PHE A 105 3.53 6.50 7.95
C PHE A 105 3.87 7.82 7.28
N LEU A 106 4.16 8.82 8.11
CA LEU A 106 4.77 10.07 7.68
C LEU A 106 6.27 9.81 7.48
N GLN A 107 6.87 10.38 6.45
CA GLN A 107 8.33 10.33 6.29
C GLN A 107 8.98 11.33 7.25
N ASN A 108 9.65 10.83 8.27
CA ASN A 108 10.45 11.64 9.21
C ASN A 108 11.78 12.08 8.56
#